data_AF-A0A4Y3VSZ6-F1
#
_entry.id   AF-A0A4Y3VSZ6-F1
#
_cell.length_a   1.000
_cell.length_b   1.000
_cell.length_c   1.000
_cell.angle_alpha   90.00
_cell.angle_beta   90.00
_cell.angle_gamma   90.00
#
_symmetry.space_group_name_H-M   'P 1'
#
loop_
_entity.id
_entity.type
_entity.pdbx_description
1 polymer ?
#
loop_
_entity_poly.entity_id
_entity_poly.type
_entity_poly.pdbx_seq_one_letter_code
_entity_poly.pdbx_strand_id
1 'polypeptide(L)'
;MSLKRHVQTRATVIRAGDTTTFVSLEDWYGGQILAPVDTQIIEAAAGKPRHQLPHTQLSVMAQLTAHSAEELDLQSWEPCQDVDRSQAA
;
A
#
# COMPACT_ATOMS: atom_id res chain seq x y z
N MET A 1 -19.74 12.41 7.85
CA MET A 1 -19.73 10.97 7.53
C MET A 1 -18.60 10.71 6.54
N SER A 2 -17.46 10.17 6.99
CA SER A 2 -16.38 9.77 6.07
C SER A 2 -16.74 8.44 5.42
N LEU A 3 -16.90 8.45 4.10
CA LEU A 3 -17.05 7.25 3.30
C LEU A 3 -15.76 6.43 3.41
N LYS A 4 -15.82 5.29 4.10
CA LYS A 4 -14.76 4.29 4.11
C LYS A 4 -14.64 3.72 2.68
N ARG A 5 -13.78 4.32 1.86
CA ARG A 5 -13.50 3.84 0.49
C ARG A 5 -12.18 3.09 0.51
N HIS A 6 -12.24 1.82 0.15
CA HIS A 6 -11.05 1.11 -0.30
C HIS A 6 -10.68 1.69 -1.67
N VAL A 7 -9.45 2.15 -1.81
CA VAL A 7 -8.94 2.72 -3.07
C VAL A 7 -7.81 1.80 -3.55
N GLN A 8 -7.87 1.41 -4.82
CA GLN A 8 -6.74 0.78 -5.48
C GLN A 8 -5.67 1.82 -5.70
N THR A 9 -4.47 1.59 -5.17
CA THR A 9 -3.33 2.50 -5.30
C THR A 9 -2.04 1.71 -5.46
N ARG A 10 -0.97 2.41 -5.81
CA ARG A 10 0.38 1.84 -5.91
C ARG A 10 1.13 2.07 -4.63
N ALA A 11 1.76 1.01 -4.16
CA ALA A 11 2.64 1.01 -3.02
C ALA A 11 4.07 0.68 -3.44
N THR A 12 5.04 1.41 -2.90
CA THR A 12 6.46 1.10 -3.07
C THR A 12 7.04 0.71 -1.72
N VAL A 13 7.65 -0.46 -1.62
CA VAL A 13 8.34 -0.85 -0.39
C VAL A 13 9.56 0.03 -0.17
N ILE A 14 9.59 0.77 0.94
CA ILE A 14 10.71 1.66 1.30
C ILE A 14 11.71 0.92 2.18
N ARG A 15 11.22 0.12 3.13
CA ARG A 15 12.06 -0.63 4.07
C ARG A 15 11.34 -1.91 4.49
N ALA A 16 12.04 -3.04 4.47
CA ALA A 16 11.52 -4.30 4.98
C ALA A 16 12.25 -4.72 6.28
N GLY A 17 11.53 -4.71 7.40
CA GLY A 17 11.99 -5.19 8.70
C GLY A 17 11.63 -6.66 8.93
N ASP A 18 12.00 -7.23 10.09
CA ASP A 18 11.74 -8.64 10.37
C ASP A 18 10.24 -8.97 10.47
N THR A 19 9.46 -8.07 11.07
CA THR A 19 8.00 -8.22 11.24
C THR A 19 7.24 -7.13 10.48
N THR A 20 7.78 -5.91 10.43
CA THR A 20 7.11 -4.75 9.83
C THR A 20 7.86 -4.24 8.61
N THR A 21 7.15 -4.09 7.51
CA THR A 21 7.61 -3.48 6.27
C THR A 21 6.91 -2.13 6.08
N PHE A 22 7.67 -1.09 5.76
CA PHE A 22 7.14 0.23 5.46
C PHE A 22 6.97 0.39 3.96
N VAL A 23 5.76 0.75 3.55
CA VAL A 23 5.40 1.01 2.16
C VAL A 23 5.01 2.47 1.99
N SER A 24 5.42 3.05 0.87
CA SER A 24 5.03 4.37 0.41
C SER A 24 3.83 4.25 -0.53
N LEU A 25 2.74 4.93 -0.24
CA LEU A 25 1.59 5.06 -1.12
C LEU A 25 1.63 6.42 -1.83
N GLU A 26 1.72 6.40 -3.16
CA GLU A 26 1.66 7.60 -4.01
C GLU A 26 0.23 7.76 -4.52
N ASP A 27 -0.65 8.48 -3.80
CA ASP A 27 -1.86 9.07 -4.42
C ASP A 27 -2.77 9.88 -3.50
N TRP A 28 -2.50 9.99 -2.19
CA TRP A 28 -3.43 10.73 -1.32
C TRP A 28 -3.03 12.20 -1.21
N TYR A 29 -3.84 13.09 -1.79
CA TYR A 29 -3.64 14.56 -1.81
C TYR A 29 -2.29 15.02 -2.38
N GLY A 30 -1.67 14.25 -3.27
CA GLY A 30 -0.36 14.58 -3.85
C GLY A 30 0.82 14.43 -2.89
N GLY A 31 0.61 13.79 -1.74
CA GLY A 31 1.65 13.45 -0.76
C GLY A 31 2.06 11.97 -0.83
N GLN A 32 3.18 11.67 -0.14
CA GLN A 32 3.67 10.31 0.08
C GLN A 32 3.27 9.85 1.48
N ILE A 33 2.56 8.73 1.58
CA ILE A 33 2.18 8.16 2.88
C ILE A 33 3.05 6.94 3.17
N LEU A 34 3.70 6.93 4.33
CA LEU A 34 4.41 5.77 4.85
C LEU A 34 3.48 4.94 5.73
N ALA A 35 3.12 3.75 5.27
CA ALA A 35 2.26 2.83 6.02
C ALA A 35 3.09 1.61 6.51
N PRO A 36 2.98 1.23 7.79
CA PRO A 36 3.49 -0.04 8.27
C PRO A 36 2.57 -1.20 7.85
N VAL A 37 3.14 -2.26 7.30
CA VAL A 37 2.44 -3.48 6.88
C VAL A 37 3.20 -4.69 7.40
N ASP A 38 2.50 -5.78 7.68
CA ASP A 38 3.14 -7.05 8.05
C ASP A 38 4.04 -7.56 6.90
N THR A 39 5.26 -7.97 7.24
CA THR A 39 6.26 -8.37 6.26
C THR A 39 5.87 -9.66 5.55
N GLN A 40 5.21 -10.61 6.22
CA GLN A 40 4.78 -11.86 5.60
C GLN A 40 3.72 -11.62 4.54
N ILE A 41 2.83 -10.64 4.76
CA ILE A 41 1.83 -10.23 3.76
C ILE A 41 2.54 -9.68 2.51
N ILE A 42 3.56 -8.84 2.70
CA ILE A 42 4.33 -8.26 1.59
C ILE A 42 5.15 -9.32 0.84
N GLU A 43 5.82 -10.24 1.54
CA GLU A 43 6.56 -11.33 0.91
C GLU A 43 5.65 -12.21 0.05
N ALA A 44 4.48 -12.58 0.58
CA ALA A 44 3.49 -13.38 -0.14
C ALA A 44 2.94 -12.63 -1.37
N ALA A 45 2.66 -11.33 -1.24
CA ALA A 45 2.15 -10.49 -2.32
C ALA A 45 3.18 -10.26 -3.43
N ALA A 46 4.44 -10.00 -3.05
CA ALA A 46 5.52 -9.73 -3.98
C ALA A 46 6.08 -11.00 -4.63
N GLY A 47 5.83 -12.17 -4.04
CA GLY A 47 6.49 -13.42 -4.41
C GLY A 47 8.01 -13.37 -4.22
N LYS A 48 8.48 -12.54 -3.29
CA LYS A 48 9.90 -12.26 -3.05
C LYS A 48 10.23 -12.37 -1.56
N PRO A 49 11.42 -12.88 -1.21
CA PRO A 49 11.89 -12.86 0.16
C PRO A 49 12.22 -11.44 0.61
N ARG A 50 12.15 -11.19 1.92
CA ARG A 50 12.32 -9.89 2.58
C ARG A 50 13.46 -9.03 2.04
N HIS A 51 14.63 -9.64 1.86
CA HIS A 51 15.85 -8.93 1.42
C HIS A 51 15.76 -8.38 0.00
N GLN A 52 14.78 -8.81 -0.79
CA GLN A 52 14.50 -8.35 -2.16
C GLN A 52 13.27 -7.45 -2.24
N LEU A 53 12.61 -7.17 -1.11
CA LEU A 53 11.43 -6.32 -1.07
C LEU A 53 11.72 -4.83 -1.30
N PRO A 54 12.81 -4.22 -0.79
CA PRO A 54 13.05 -2.79 -0.98
C PRO A 54 12.95 -2.37 -2.46
N HIS A 55 12.25 -1.25 -2.70
CA HIS A 55 11.91 -0.69 -4.02
C HIS A 55 10.98 -1.54 -4.90
N THR A 56 10.42 -2.64 -4.38
CA THR A 56 9.38 -3.39 -5.09
C THR A 56 8.07 -2.60 -5.06
N GLN A 57 7.41 -2.52 -6.23
CA GLN A 57 6.09 -1.92 -6.37
C GLN A 57 5.00 -3.00 -6.27
N LEU A 58 3.89 -2.64 -5.64
CA LEU A 58 2.74 -3.50 -5.41
C LEU A 58 1.46 -2.72 -5.72
N SER A 59 0.48 -3.37 -6.35
CA SER A 59 -0.89 -2.87 -6.44
C SER A 59 -1.68 -3.37 -5.23
N VAL A 60 -2.36 -2.44 -4.55
CA VAL A 60 -2.95 -2.71 -3.23
C VAL A 60 -4.32 -2.06 -3.13
N MET A 61 -5.22 -2.71 -2.41
CA MET A 61 -6.44 -2.10 -1.90
C MET A 61 -6.15 -1.61 -0.48
N ALA A 62 -6.21 -0.29 -0.31
CA ALA A 62 -6.03 0.32 1.01
C ALA A 62 -7.30 1.07 1.41
N GLN A 63 -7.78 0.84 2.63
CA GLN A 63 -8.79 1.73 3.21
C GLN A 63 -8.09 2.89 3.91
N LEU A 64 -8.07 4.01 3.21
CA LEU A 64 -7.41 5.22 3.68
C LEU A 64 -8.42 6.03 4.50
N THR A 65 -8.19 6.13 5.81
CA THR A 65 -8.99 7.02 6.68
C THR A 65 -8.15 8.24 7.02
N ALA A 66 -8.50 9.39 6.45
CA ALA A 66 -7.89 10.66 6.84
C ALA A 66 -8.39 11.04 8.23
N HIS A 67 -7.50 10.99 9.23
CA HIS A 67 -7.77 11.44 10.59
C HIS A 67 -7.49 12.93 10.74
N SER A 68 -6.47 13.43 10.02
CA SER A 68 -6.15 14.85 9.83
C SER A 68 -5.58 15.05 8.41
N ALA A 69 -5.20 16.28 8.03
CA ALA A 69 -4.56 16.53 6.72
C ALA A 69 -3.22 15.78 6.54
N GLU A 70 -2.61 15.34 7.64
CA GLU A 70 -1.27 14.78 7.70
C GLU A 70 -1.25 13.34 8.25
N GLU A 71 -2.33 12.91 8.88
CA GLU A 71 -2.40 11.61 9.55
C GLU A 71 -3.42 10.70 8.88
N LEU A 72 -2.94 9.56 8.44
CA LEU A 72 -3.72 8.61 7.68
C LEU A 72 -3.48 7.21 8.22
N ASP A 73 -4.56 6.60 8.72
CA ASP A 73 -4.52 5.27 9.31
C ASP A 73 -4.88 4.22 8.26
N LEU A 74 -4.07 3.17 8.19
CA LEU A 74 -4.25 2.04 7.29
C LEU A 74 -4.98 0.93 8.05
N GLN A 75 -6.30 0.97 8.03
CA GLN A 75 -7.11 0.01 8.79
C GLN A 75 -7.33 -1.33 8.08
N SER A 76 -7.07 -1.40 6.78
CA SER A 76 -7.14 -2.63 5.99
C SER A 76 -6.21 -2.55 4.78
N TRP A 77 -5.48 -3.64 4.55
CA TRP A 77 -4.52 -3.82 3.47
C TRP A 77 -4.73 -5.16 2.80
N GLU A 78 -5.01 -5.14 1.51
CA GLU A 78 -5.12 -6.36 0.71
C GLU A 78 -4.33 -6.20 -0.58
N PRO A 79 -3.38 -7.11 -0.86
CA PRO A 79 -2.76 -7.19 -2.18
C PRO A 79 -3.83 -7.40 -3.24
N CYS A 80 -3.76 -6.66 -4.33
CA CYS A 80 -4.65 -6.86 -5.47
C CYS A 80 -3.86 -6.89 -6.77
N GLN A 81 -4.43 -7.53 -7.79
CA GLN A 81 -3.86 -7.45 -9.12
C GLN A 81 -4.12 -6.05 -9.68
N ASP A 82 -3.13 -5.48 -10.37
CA ASP A 82 -3.35 -4.27 -11.17
C ASP A 82 -4.46 -4.60 -12.16
N VAL A 83 -5.62 -3.95 -12.00
CA VAL A 83 -6.68 -4.06 -12.99
C VAL A 83 -6.26 -3.08 -14.05
N ASP A 84 -5.69 -3.60 -15.13
CA ASP A 84 -5.27 -2.81 -16.27
C ASP A 84 -6.45 -1.95 -16.75
N ARG A 85 -6.48 -0.66 -16.35
CA ARG A 85 -7.52 0.30 -16.75
C ARG A 85 -7.51 0.56 -18.25
N SER A 86 -6.57 -0.02 -18.98
CA SER A 86 -6.43 0.09 -20.43
C SER A 86 -7.48 -0.69 -21.23
N GLN A 87 -8.39 -1.44 -20.59
CA GLN A 87 -9.50 -2.13 -21.29
C GLN A 87 -10.87 -1.45 -21.18
N ALA A 88 -10.97 -0.26 -20.59
CA ALA A 88 -12.20 0.53 -20.59
C ALA A 88 -12.07 1.72 -21.58
N ALA A 89 -12.01 1.41 -22.87
CA ALA A 89 -12.16 2.37 -23.97
C ALA A 89 -13.05 1.78 -25.07
#